data_AF-W4RQF6-F1
#
_entry.id   AF-W4RQF6-F1
#
_cell.length_a   1.000
_cell.length_b   1.000
_cell.length_c   1.000
_cell.angle_alpha   90.00
_cell.angle_beta   90.00
_cell.angle_gamma   90.00
#
_symmetry.space_group_name_H-M   'P 1'
#
loop_
_entity.id
_entity.type
_entity.pdbx_description
1 polymer ?
#
loop_
_entity_poly.entity_id
_entity_poly.type
_entity_poly.pdbx_seq_one_letter_code
_entity_poly.pdbx_strand_id
1 'polypeptide(L)'
;MTGFFPGIKQEHGGIIRHGAKILYAYSEATVPKLTVILRKAYGGAYVALNSKSIGADLVFAWPNAEIAVMGPQGAANIIFAKEIQNSDNPEQTRQQKIDEYREKFANPYVAASQGMVDDVIDPRETRIKLIQSLEMLRTKKEDRPGKKHGNIPL
;
A
#
# COMPACT_ATOMS: atom_id res chain seq x y z
N MET A 1 -1.53 6.97 1.12
CA MET A 1 -1.08 7.65 -0.11
C MET A 1 -1.87 7.13 -1.32
N THR A 2 -2.24 8.00 -2.26
CA THR A 2 -3.01 7.63 -3.48
C THR A 2 -2.15 7.27 -4.69
N GLY A 3 -0.82 7.41 -4.59
CA GLY A 3 0.11 7.23 -5.70
C GLY A 3 1.24 8.25 -5.64
N PHE A 4 2.13 8.20 -6.63
CA PHE A 4 3.11 9.24 -6.89
C PHE A 4 2.45 10.45 -7.58
N PHE A 5 3.08 11.62 -7.46
CA PHE A 5 2.56 12.83 -8.10
C PHE A 5 2.72 12.72 -9.63
N PRO A 6 1.64 12.81 -10.42
CA PRO A 6 1.75 12.72 -11.87
C PRO A 6 2.30 14.04 -12.46
N GLY A 7 3.17 13.94 -13.46
CA GLY A 7 3.56 15.10 -14.26
C GLY A 7 4.92 14.96 -14.95
N ILE A 8 5.06 15.59 -16.12
CA ILE A 8 6.27 15.55 -16.96
C ILE A 8 7.53 15.98 -16.18
N LYS A 9 7.40 17.00 -15.32
CA LYS A 9 8.52 17.45 -14.49
C LYS A 9 9.01 16.39 -13.50
N GLN A 10 8.12 15.54 -12.98
CA GLN A 10 8.50 14.44 -12.09
C GLN A 10 9.25 13.35 -12.87
N GLU A 11 8.73 12.99 -14.05
CA GLU A 11 9.36 12.01 -14.93
C GLU A 11 10.76 12.46 -15.37
N HIS A 12 10.88 13.68 -15.91
CA HIS A 12 12.17 14.25 -16.31
C HIS A 12 13.09 14.51 -15.12
N GLY A 13 12.53 14.79 -13.93
CA GLY A 13 13.25 14.89 -12.67
C GLY A 13 13.78 13.54 -12.15
N GLY A 14 13.40 12.43 -12.79
CA GLY A 14 13.84 11.09 -12.42
C GLY A 14 13.09 10.52 -11.22
N ILE A 15 11.77 10.70 -11.14
CA ILE A 15 10.95 10.15 -10.06
C ILE A 15 11.15 8.64 -9.87
N ILE A 16 11.49 7.90 -10.94
CA ILE A 16 11.81 6.47 -10.90
C ILE A 16 12.99 6.19 -9.96
N ARG A 17 14.16 6.80 -10.21
CA ARG A 17 15.36 6.60 -9.38
C ARG A 17 15.19 7.17 -7.98
N HIS A 18 14.45 8.27 -7.82
CA HIS A 18 14.18 8.86 -6.51
C HIS A 18 13.22 8.02 -5.67
N GLY A 19 12.11 7.56 -6.24
CA GLY A 19 11.13 6.72 -5.56
C GLY A 19 11.72 5.37 -5.15
N ALA A 20 12.61 4.81 -5.98
CA ALA A 20 13.34 3.59 -5.67
C ALA A 20 14.24 3.70 -4.42
N LYS A 21 14.68 4.91 -4.03
CA LYS A 21 15.45 5.10 -2.78
C LYS A 21 14.64 4.75 -1.54
N ILE A 22 13.34 5.06 -1.53
CA ILE A 22 12.46 4.73 -0.39
C ILE A 22 12.27 3.22 -0.30
N LEU A 23 12.00 2.56 -1.44
CA LEU A 23 11.90 1.11 -1.52
C LEU A 23 13.19 0.44 -1.03
N TYR A 24 14.34 0.94 -1.50
CA TYR A 24 15.64 0.44 -1.09
C TYR A 24 15.85 0.59 0.42
N ALA A 25 15.60 1.79 0.97
CA ALA A 25 15.80 2.08 2.39
C ALA A 25 14.96 1.16 3.30
N TYR A 26 13.67 0.99 3.01
CA TYR A 26 12.83 0.07 3.80
C TYR A 26 13.21 -1.40 3.62
N SER A 27 13.58 -1.80 2.40
CA SER A 27 13.98 -3.18 2.12
C SER A 27 15.34 -3.55 2.71
N GLU A 28 16.22 -2.56 2.92
CA GLU A 28 17.54 -2.74 3.52
C GLU A 28 17.51 -2.67 5.06
N ALA A 29 16.60 -1.88 5.63
CA ALA A 29 16.49 -1.70 7.08
C ALA A 29 16.10 -3.01 7.80
N THR A 30 16.86 -3.36 8.84
CA THR A 30 16.67 -4.56 9.68
C THR A 30 16.08 -4.27 11.05
N VAL A 31 15.86 -2.99 11.37
CA VAL A 31 15.19 -2.57 12.61
C VAL A 31 13.73 -3.05 12.64
N PRO A 32 13.06 -3.00 13.81
CA PRO A 32 11.61 -3.15 13.88
C PRO A 32 10.88 -2.12 13.00
N LYS A 33 10.03 -2.60 12.10
CA LYS A 33 9.30 -1.81 11.10
C LYS A 33 7.81 -2.09 11.22
N LEU A 34 7.07 -1.08 11.67
CA LEU A 34 5.61 -1.14 11.85
C LEU A 34 4.93 -0.19 10.88
N THR A 35 3.82 -0.64 10.28
CA THR A 35 3.02 0.16 9.36
C THR A 35 1.59 0.25 9.85
N VAL A 36 1.00 1.46 9.82
CA VAL A 36 -0.43 1.66 10.08
C VAL A 36 -1.06 2.35 8.88
N ILE A 37 -2.00 1.68 8.23
CA ILE A 37 -2.73 2.19 7.08
C ILE A 37 -3.99 2.89 7.57
N LEU A 38 -3.97 4.22 7.53
CA LEU A 38 -5.05 5.06 8.07
C LEU A 38 -6.24 5.24 7.11
N ARG A 39 -5.96 5.18 5.80
CA ARG A 39 -6.96 5.42 4.74
C ARG A 39 -6.45 4.82 3.42
N LYS A 40 -6.32 5.62 2.37
CA LYS A 40 -5.92 5.20 1.01
C LYS A 40 -4.48 4.71 0.97
N ALA A 41 -4.24 3.57 0.34
CA ALA A 41 -2.93 2.97 0.08
C ALA A 41 -2.99 2.25 -1.28
N TYR A 42 -2.57 2.93 -2.35
CA TYR A 42 -2.71 2.43 -3.72
C TYR A 42 -1.38 2.14 -4.40
N GLY A 43 -1.34 1.03 -5.14
CA GLY A 43 -0.28 0.68 -6.09
C GLY A 43 1.14 0.73 -5.53
N GLY A 44 2.10 1.17 -6.34
CA GLY A 44 3.52 1.23 -5.95
C GLY A 44 3.80 2.13 -4.74
N ALA A 45 2.94 3.12 -4.49
CA ALA A 45 3.03 3.97 -3.30
C ALA A 45 2.72 3.21 -2.00
N TYR A 46 1.76 2.28 -2.03
CA TYR A 46 1.52 1.36 -0.91
C TYR A 46 2.77 0.51 -0.63
N VAL A 47 3.35 -0.06 -1.70
CA VAL A 47 4.54 -0.91 -1.55
C VAL A 47 5.70 -0.12 -0.96
N ALA A 48 5.97 1.07 -1.50
CA ALA A 48 7.05 1.95 -1.06
C ALA A 48 6.91 2.43 0.39
N LEU A 49 5.69 2.49 0.94
CA LEU A 49 5.43 2.88 2.33
C LEU A 49 5.48 1.68 3.29
N ASN A 50 6.55 0.90 3.22
CA ASN A 50 6.81 -0.22 4.14
C ASN A 50 5.65 -1.24 4.17
N SER A 51 5.31 -1.79 3.01
CA SER A 51 4.40 -2.93 2.94
C SER A 51 5.04 -4.23 3.44
N LYS A 52 4.21 -5.24 3.74
CA LYS A 52 4.68 -6.57 4.18
C LYS A 52 5.67 -7.20 3.18
N SER A 53 5.45 -7.00 1.88
CA SER A 53 6.30 -7.58 0.82
C SER A 53 7.72 -7.00 0.77
N ILE A 54 7.97 -5.85 1.40
CA ILE A 54 9.31 -5.26 1.52
C ILE A 54 9.88 -5.33 2.95
N GLY A 55 9.31 -6.22 3.76
CA GLY A 55 9.87 -6.61 5.06
C GLY A 55 9.33 -5.82 6.25
N ALA A 56 8.15 -5.21 6.17
CA ALA A 56 7.46 -4.73 7.37
C ALA A 56 7.18 -5.90 8.32
N ASP A 57 7.44 -5.71 9.62
CA ASP A 57 7.27 -6.77 10.61
C ASP A 57 5.79 -6.96 10.94
N LEU A 58 5.08 -5.86 11.20
CA LEU A 58 3.64 -5.86 11.41
C LEU A 58 2.99 -4.69 10.68
N VAL A 59 1.84 -4.95 10.08
CA VAL A 59 1.03 -4.03 9.30
C VAL A 59 -0.39 -4.04 9.86
N PHE A 60 -0.84 -2.89 10.35
CA PHE A 60 -2.21 -2.69 10.81
C PHE A 60 -2.96 -1.82 9.81
N ALA A 61 -4.27 -2.02 9.71
CA ALA A 61 -5.16 -1.14 8.96
C ALA A 61 -6.31 -0.64 9.84
N TRP A 62 -6.75 0.58 9.59
CA TRP A 62 -8.02 1.05 10.13
C TRP A 62 -9.20 0.53 9.30
N PRO A 63 -10.43 0.47 9.83
CA PRO A 63 -11.57 -0.09 9.11
C PRO A 63 -11.94 0.69 7.83
N ASN A 64 -11.58 1.97 7.79
CA ASN A 64 -11.76 2.88 6.65
C ASN A 64 -10.54 2.91 5.69
N ALA A 65 -9.56 2.02 5.88
CA ALA A 65 -8.44 1.91 4.97
C ALA A 65 -8.91 1.42 3.60
N GLU A 66 -8.29 1.96 2.55
CA GLU A 66 -8.53 1.51 1.19
C GLU A 66 -7.21 1.00 0.58
N ILE A 67 -7.09 -0.30 0.37
CA ILE A 67 -5.86 -0.94 -0.13
C ILE A 67 -6.17 -1.56 -1.48
N ALA A 68 -5.51 -1.08 -2.55
CA ALA A 68 -5.81 -1.53 -3.90
C ALA A 68 -4.60 -1.39 -4.84
N VAL A 69 -4.61 -2.14 -5.96
CA VAL A 69 -3.57 -2.05 -7.00
C VAL A 69 -3.54 -0.67 -7.65
N MET A 70 -4.69 -0.04 -7.82
CA MET A 70 -4.83 1.35 -8.28
C MET A 70 -6.10 1.96 -7.68
N GLY A 71 -6.32 3.26 -7.90
CA GLY A 71 -7.55 3.92 -7.44
C GLY A 71 -8.82 3.26 -8.02
N PRO A 72 -9.90 3.07 -7.24
CA PRO A 72 -11.13 2.39 -7.67
C PRO A 72 -11.73 2.91 -8.99
N GLN A 73 -11.66 4.23 -9.21
CA GLN A 73 -12.13 4.86 -10.45
C GLN A 73 -11.34 4.41 -11.68
N GLY A 74 -10.01 4.36 -11.57
CA GLY A 74 -9.15 3.88 -12.65
C GLY A 74 -9.35 2.39 -12.91
N ALA A 75 -9.45 1.60 -11.85
CA ALA A 75 -9.69 0.15 -11.94
C ALA A 75 -11.02 -0.16 -12.64
N ALA A 76 -12.10 0.51 -12.23
CA ALA A 76 -13.43 0.29 -12.80
C ALA A 76 -13.47 0.63 -14.30
N ASN A 77 -12.84 1.74 -14.70
CA ASN A 77 -12.77 2.16 -16.10
C ASN A 77 -11.98 1.19 -17.00
N ILE A 78 -11.07 0.40 -16.43
CA ILE A 78 -10.28 -0.59 -17.19
C ILE A 78 -11.01 -1.94 -17.20
N ILE A 79 -11.44 -2.41 -16.03
CA ILE A 79 -12.04 -3.75 -15.86
C ILE A 79 -13.43 -3.81 -16.50
N PHE A 80 -14.26 -2.80 -16.27
CA PHE A 80 -15.65 -2.76 -16.73
C PHE A 80 -15.84 -1.87 -17.96
N ALA A 81 -14.77 -1.60 -18.72
CA ALA A 81 -14.79 -0.68 -19.87
C ALA A 81 -15.93 -1.00 -20.86
N LYS A 82 -16.09 -2.28 -21.21
CA LYS A 82 -17.12 -2.76 -22.14
C LYS A 82 -18.53 -2.60 -21.57
N GLU A 83 -18.74 -2.94 -20.29
CA GLU A 83 -20.04 -2.82 -19.63
C GLU A 83 -20.47 -1.36 -19.51
N ILE A 84 -19.54 -0.47 -19.20
CA ILE A 84 -19.78 0.97 -19.12
C ILE A 84 -20.13 1.54 -20.50
N GLN A 85 -19.38 1.16 -21.55
CA GLN A 85 -19.59 1.65 -22.91
C GLN A 85 -20.90 1.17 -23.54
N ASN A 86 -21.33 -0.05 -23.22
CA ASN A 86 -22.53 -0.66 -23.79
C ASN A 86 -23.80 -0.39 -22.95
N SER A 87 -23.70 0.40 -21.88
CA SER A 87 -24.84 0.73 -21.02
C SER A 87 -25.65 1.90 -21.58
N ASP A 88 -26.96 1.86 -21.38
CA ASP A 88 -27.87 2.98 -21.67
C ASP A 88 -27.52 4.24 -20.86
N ASN A 89 -26.91 4.06 -19.68
CA ASN A 89 -26.42 5.15 -18.84
C ASN A 89 -24.99 4.87 -18.35
N PRO A 90 -23.97 5.21 -19.16
CA PRO A 90 -22.57 4.92 -18.87
C PRO A 90 -22.06 5.54 -17.57
N GLU A 91 -22.48 6.77 -17.24
CA GLU A 91 -22.02 7.46 -16.02
C GLU A 91 -22.59 6.80 -14.76
N GLN A 92 -23.88 6.47 -14.76
CA GLN A 92 -24.50 5.76 -13.65
C GLN A 92 -23.88 4.37 -13.47
N THR A 93 -23.66 3.65 -14.57
CA THR A 93 -23.04 2.32 -14.55
C THR A 93 -21.61 2.40 -14.05
N ARG A 94 -20.84 3.40 -14.47
CA ARG A 94 -19.48 3.64 -13.97
C ARG A 94 -19.48 3.86 -12.46
N GLN A 95 -20.37 4.71 -11.94
CA GLN A 95 -20.44 4.98 -10.51
C GLN A 95 -20.76 3.70 -9.71
N GLN A 96 -21.75 2.92 -10.17
CA GLN A 96 -22.08 1.63 -9.57
C GLN A 96 -20.88 0.68 -9.54
N LYS A 97 -20.13 0.57 -10.65
CA LYS A 97 -18.95 -0.30 -10.75
C LYS A 97 -17.78 0.19 -9.88
N ILE A 98 -17.63 1.50 -9.68
CA ILE A 98 -16.65 2.07 -8.76
C ILE A 98 -16.95 1.67 -7.33
N ASP A 99 -18.21 1.81 -6.92
CA ASP A 99 -18.63 1.51 -5.55
C ASP A 99 -18.57 -0.01 -5.30
N GLU A 100 -19.02 -0.82 -6.26
CA GLU A 100 -18.86 -2.27 -6.23
C GLU A 100 -17.38 -2.68 -6.10
N TYR A 101 -16.48 -2.06 -6.86
CA TYR A 101 -15.05 -2.34 -6.76
C TYR A 101 -14.48 -1.95 -5.40
N ARG A 102 -14.88 -0.78 -4.87
CA ARG A 102 -14.43 -0.31 -3.56
C ARG A 102 -14.84 -1.27 -2.46
N GLU A 103 -16.10 -1.69 -2.47
CA GLU A 103 -16.66 -2.61 -1.48
C GLU A 103 -16.05 -4.00 -1.57
N LYS A 104 -15.87 -4.55 -2.77
CA LYS A 104 -15.40 -5.94 -2.94
C LYS A 104 -13.90 -6.11 -2.86
N PHE A 105 -13.12 -5.12 -3.31
CA PHE A 105 -11.68 -5.29 -3.51
C PHE A 105 -10.82 -4.30 -2.75
N ALA A 106 -11.28 -3.06 -2.54
CA ALA A 106 -10.43 -2.02 -1.96
C ALA A 106 -10.49 -1.95 -0.43
N ASN A 107 -11.35 -2.72 0.24
CA ASN A 107 -11.48 -2.70 1.70
C ASN A 107 -10.29 -3.42 2.39
N PRO A 108 -10.02 -3.15 3.68
CA PRO A 108 -8.83 -3.69 4.35
C PRO A 108 -8.94 -5.18 4.66
N TYR A 109 -10.16 -5.74 4.68
CA TYR A 109 -10.41 -7.14 4.99
C TYR A 109 -9.94 -8.09 3.87
N VAL A 110 -9.94 -7.62 2.62
CA VAL A 110 -9.32 -8.35 1.49
C VAL A 110 -7.82 -8.45 1.68
N ALA A 111 -7.17 -7.35 2.08
CA ALA A 111 -5.73 -7.35 2.34
C ALA A 111 -5.37 -8.21 3.56
N ALA A 112 -6.22 -8.19 4.60
CA ALA A 112 -6.06 -8.99 5.80
C ALA A 112 -6.22 -10.50 5.52
N SER A 113 -7.22 -10.90 4.73
CA SER A 113 -7.42 -12.31 4.36
C SER A 113 -6.27 -12.90 3.53
N GLN A 114 -5.50 -12.04 2.86
CA GLN A 114 -4.30 -12.39 2.11
C GLN A 114 -3.01 -12.28 2.92
N GLY A 115 -3.08 -11.92 4.21
CA GLY A 115 -1.90 -11.74 5.07
C GLY A 115 -1.03 -10.54 4.71
N MET A 116 -1.54 -9.60 3.90
CA MET A 116 -0.85 -8.34 3.59
C MET A 116 -0.96 -7.35 4.75
N VAL A 117 -2.00 -7.50 5.56
CA VAL A 117 -2.28 -6.78 6.80
C VAL A 117 -2.43 -7.82 7.90
N ASP A 118 -1.79 -7.61 9.04
CA ASP A 118 -1.84 -8.53 10.18
C ASP A 118 -3.16 -8.42 10.96
N ASP A 119 -3.71 -7.22 11.09
CA ASP A 119 -4.99 -6.99 11.79
C ASP A 119 -5.68 -5.69 11.32
N VAL A 120 -7.02 -5.69 11.35
CA VAL A 120 -7.85 -4.49 11.15
C VAL A 120 -8.32 -4.02 12.51
N ILE A 121 -7.75 -2.91 12.97
CA ILE A 121 -7.87 -2.45 14.37
C ILE A 121 -8.78 -1.24 14.50
N ASP A 122 -9.39 -1.05 15.66
CA ASP A 122 -10.03 0.23 15.99
C ASP A 122 -8.97 1.34 16.01
N PRO A 123 -9.22 2.52 15.40
CA PRO A 123 -8.27 3.64 15.42
C PRO A 123 -7.73 4.00 16.81
N ARG A 124 -8.55 3.85 17.86
CA ARG A 124 -8.20 4.14 19.26
C ARG A 124 -7.19 3.15 19.83
N GLU A 125 -7.12 1.94 19.29
CA GLU A 125 -6.18 0.89 19.72
C GLU A 125 -4.80 1.01 19.08
N THR A 126 -4.61 1.93 18.12
CA THR A 126 -3.33 2.08 17.40
C THR A 126 -2.14 2.17 18.36
N ARG A 127 -2.25 2.97 19.43
CA ARG A 127 -1.16 3.15 20.40
C ARG A 127 -0.81 1.84 21.12
N ILE A 128 -1.80 1.12 21.63
CA ILE A 128 -1.54 -0.11 22.41
C ILE A 128 -0.98 -1.21 21.52
N LYS A 129 -1.51 -1.36 20.30
CA LYS A 129 -1.00 -2.32 19.30
C LYS A 129 0.46 -2.04 18.94
N LEU A 130 0.82 -0.77 18.73
CA LEU A 130 2.20 -0.39 18.43
C LEU A 130 3.16 -0.66 19.60
N ILE A 131 2.75 -0.37 20.84
CA ILE A 131 3.57 -0.65 22.03
C ILE A 131 3.84 -2.16 22.16
N GLN A 132 2.79 -2.97 22.07
CA GLN A 132 2.90 -4.43 22.14
C GLN A 132 3.78 -5.00 21.03
N SER A 133 3.62 -4.47 19.81
CA SER A 133 4.43 -4.84 18.64
C SER A 133 5.92 -4.53 18.84
N LEU A 134 6.24 -3.34 19.35
CA LEU A 134 7.62 -2.95 19.61
C LEU A 134 8.26 -3.77 20.73
N GLU A 135 7.50 -4.10 21.79
CA GLU A 135 8.01 -4.96 22.87
C GLU A 135 8.35 -6.36 22.34
N MET A 136 7.47 -6.94 21.51
CA MET A 136 7.71 -8.22 20.85
C MET A 136 8.94 -8.17 19.92
N LEU A 137 9.11 -7.08 19.18
CA LEU A 137 10.19 -6.93 18.19
C LEU A 137 11.50 -6.40 18.80
N ARG A 138 11.57 -6.17 20.12
CA ARG A 138 12.75 -5.59 20.78
C ARG A 138 14.02 -6.41 20.57
N THR A 139 13.89 -7.72 20.42
CA THR A 139 14.99 -8.65 20.17
C THR A 139 15.07 -9.12 18.72
N LYS A 140 14.41 -8.41 17.79
CA LYS A 140 14.49 -8.71 16.35
C LYS A 140 15.96 -8.70 15.91
N LYS A 141 16.37 -9.78 15.25
CA LYS A 141 17.65 -9.88 14.55
C LYS A 141 17.39 -10.42 13.15
N GLU A 142 17.86 -9.70 12.14
CA GLU A 142 17.70 -10.06 10.74
C GLU A 142 19.06 -9.91 10.05
N ASP A 143 19.56 -11.01 9.48
CA ASP A 143 20.83 -11.01 8.74
C ASP A 143 20.59 -10.68 7.27
N ARG A 144 21.64 -10.18 6.59
CA ARG A 144 21.60 -9.81 5.17
C ARG A 144 22.74 -10.50 4.42
N PRO A 145 22.61 -10.70 3.09
CA PRO A 145 23.68 -11.29 2.29
C PRO A 145 25.00 -10.51 2.43
N GLY A 146 26.10 -11.22 2.62
CA GLY A 146 27.44 -10.63 2.75
C GLY A 146 27.82 -9.81 1.52
N LYS A 147 28.18 -8.54 1.72
CA LYS A 147 28.58 -7.59 0.67
C LYS A 147 29.44 -6.47 1.26
N LYS A 148 30.22 -5.77 0.44
CA LYS A 148 30.93 -4.55 0.87
C LYS A 148 29.95 -3.43 1.24
N HIS A 149 29.00 -3.19 0.35
CA HIS A 149 27.84 -2.30 0.51
C HIS A 149 26.82 -2.65 -0.58
N GLY A 150 25.62 -2.09 -0.51
CA GLY A 150 24.67 -2.18 -1.64
C GLY A 150 24.86 -1.04 -2.65
N ASN A 151 23.98 -1.00 -3.65
CA ASN A 151 24.02 -0.02 -4.74
C ASN A 151 22.67 0.70 -4.84
N ILE A 152 22.40 1.55 -3.85
CA ILE A 152 21.18 2.36 -3.85
C ILE A 152 21.12 3.24 -5.10
N PRO A 153 19.96 3.44 -5.73
CA PRO A 153 19.80 4.46 -6.77
C PRO A 153 20.24 5.83 -6.28
N LEU A 154 20.92 6.62 -7.12
CA LEU A 154 21.41 7.98 -6.80
C LEU A 154 20.71 9.07 -7.60
#